data_AF-A0A9D9H0X9-F1
#
_entry.id   AF-A0A9D9H0X9-F1
#
_cell.length_a   1.000
_cell.length_b   1.000
_cell.length_c   1.000
_cell.angle_alpha   90.00
_cell.angle_beta   90.00
_cell.angle_gamma   90.00
#
_symmetry.space_group_name_H-M   'P 1'
#
loop_
_entity.id
_entity.type
_entity.pdbx_description
1 polymer ?
#
loop_
_entity_poly.entity_id
_entity_poly.type
_entity_poly.pdbx_seq_one_letter_code
_entity_poly.pdbx_strand_id
1 'polypeptide(L)'
;MNEFLLNLKESIIKGYEDAVLYSEQHSKQRFLDMLIKIEFELAKKTEELQSDAKSKNKRSYDKIEDITRDKMYLVAFCFSYYEHTSLYPKLSQKNALETAAKTLGVKVSTFKNTRDLFDGHNNNHRKGWNNSPMPPLVLEAKEKFENLSRNEVIKMALKALQLAN
;
A
#
# COMPACT_ATOMS: atom_id res chain seq x y z
N MET A 1 6.94 -11.31 -27.56
CA MET A 1 5.47 -11.22 -27.79
C MET A 1 5.02 -9.79 -28.11
N ASN A 2 5.48 -8.74 -27.41
CA ASN A 2 5.19 -7.34 -27.81
C ASN A 2 5.72 -6.98 -29.21
N GLU A 3 6.90 -7.48 -29.58
CA GLU A 3 7.50 -7.24 -30.89
C GLU A 3 6.63 -7.75 -32.05
N PHE A 4 5.96 -8.90 -31.88
CA PHE A 4 5.03 -9.42 -32.87
C PHE A 4 3.81 -8.49 -33.07
N LEU A 5 3.21 -7.99 -31.98
CA LEU A 5 2.07 -7.09 -32.05
C LEU A 5 2.45 -5.72 -32.65
N LEU A 6 3.65 -5.23 -32.38
CA LEU A 6 4.18 -4.01 -32.98
C LEU A 6 4.41 -4.18 -34.49
N ASN A 7 5.05 -5.27 -34.91
CA ASN A 7 5.26 -5.56 -36.33
C ASN A 7 3.93 -5.76 -37.08
N LEU A 8 2.94 -6.37 -36.42
CA LEU A 8 1.60 -6.53 -36.97
C LEU A 8 0.88 -5.18 -37.12
N LYS A 9 1.00 -4.30 -36.11
CA LYS A 9 0.48 -2.93 -36.16
C LYS A 9 1.05 -2.15 -37.34
N GLU A 10 2.36 -2.18 -37.54
CA GLU A 10 3.02 -1.51 -38.68
C GLU A 10 2.50 -2.02 -40.03
N SER A 11 2.28 -3.32 -40.15
CA SER A 11 1.76 -3.93 -41.38
C SER A 11 0.32 -3.50 -41.66
N ILE A 12 -0.51 -3.36 -40.62
CA ILE A 12 -1.90 -2.88 -40.74
C ILE A 12 -1.95 -1.38 -41.05
N ILE A 13 -1.05 -0.57 -40.49
CA ILE A 13 -0.95 0.86 -40.82
C ILE A 13 -0.63 1.02 -42.31
N LYS A 14 0.35 0.27 -42.85
CA LYS A 14 0.67 0.30 -44.28
C LYS A 14 -0.53 -0.09 -45.14
N GLY A 15 -1.23 -1.16 -44.77
CA GLY A 15 -2.45 -1.56 -45.47
C GLY A 15 -3.56 -0.50 -45.42
N TYR A 16 -3.70 0.20 -44.29
CA TYR A 16 -4.62 1.34 -44.16
C TYR A 16 -4.21 2.51 -45.06
N GLU A 17 -2.93 2.89 -45.07
CA GLU A 17 -2.39 3.95 -45.93
C GLU A 17 -2.61 3.64 -47.41
N ASP A 18 -2.37 2.40 -47.84
CA ASP A 18 -2.66 1.94 -49.19
C ASP A 18 -4.15 2.03 -49.50
N ALA A 19 -5.02 1.55 -48.60
CA ALA A 19 -6.46 1.65 -48.78
C ALA A 19 -6.94 3.11 -48.85
N VAL A 20 -6.29 4.03 -48.12
CA VAL A 20 -6.50 5.49 -48.23
C VAL A 20 -6.12 5.99 -49.61
N LEU A 21 -4.90 5.67 -50.06
CA LEU A 21 -4.36 6.08 -51.35
C LEU A 21 -5.22 5.61 -52.53
N TYR A 22 -5.68 4.36 -52.50
CA TYR A 22 -6.50 3.76 -53.56
C TYR A 22 -8.01 3.94 -53.36
N SER A 23 -8.43 4.73 -52.36
CA SER A 23 -9.85 5.03 -52.07
C SER A 23 -10.73 3.80 -51.81
N GLU A 24 -10.16 2.73 -51.27
CA GLU A 24 -10.88 1.47 -50.97
C GLU A 24 -11.64 1.54 -49.65
N GLN A 25 -12.88 2.00 -49.68
CA GLN A 25 -13.69 2.27 -48.48
C GLN A 25 -13.90 1.05 -47.57
N HIS A 26 -14.13 -0.14 -48.16
CA HIS A 26 -14.28 -1.38 -47.39
C HIS A 26 -12.97 -1.84 -46.73
N SER A 27 -11.84 -1.69 -47.43
CA SER A 27 -10.52 -2.02 -46.92
C SER A 27 -10.13 -1.08 -45.78
N LYS A 28 -10.40 0.24 -45.91
CA LYS A 28 -10.19 1.24 -44.85
C LYS A 28 -10.85 0.83 -43.53
N GLN A 29 -12.15 0.49 -43.58
CA GLN A 29 -12.88 0.11 -42.38
C GLN A 29 -12.30 -1.15 -41.74
N ARG A 30 -11.94 -2.16 -42.54
CA ARG A 30 -11.33 -3.39 -42.03
C ARG A 30 -10.00 -3.12 -41.33
N PHE A 31 -9.14 -2.28 -41.90
CA PHE A 31 -7.87 -1.94 -41.26
C PHE A 31 -8.07 -1.11 -39.98
N LEU A 32 -9.05 -0.18 -39.95
CA LEU A 32 -9.40 0.55 -38.72
C LEU A 32 -9.86 -0.41 -37.60
N ASP A 33 -10.74 -1.35 -37.91
CA ASP A 33 -11.20 -2.35 -36.94
C ASP A 33 -10.05 -3.22 -36.42
N MET A 34 -9.08 -3.54 -37.27
CA MET A 34 -7.86 -4.27 -36.89
C MET A 34 -6.93 -3.42 -36.01
N LEU A 35 -6.75 -2.14 -36.32
CA LEU A 35 -5.96 -1.20 -35.52
C LEU A 35 -6.53 -1.08 -34.11
N ILE A 36 -7.85 -0.88 -33.98
CA ILE A 36 -8.53 -0.76 -32.68
C ILE A 36 -8.27 -2.00 -31.81
N LYS A 37 -8.40 -3.21 -32.39
CA LYS A 37 -8.15 -4.47 -31.66
C LYS A 37 -6.71 -4.61 -31.19
N ILE A 38 -5.75 -4.23 -32.02
CA ILE A 38 -4.33 -4.31 -31.66
C ILE A 38 -3.97 -3.29 -30.60
N GLU A 39 -4.48 -2.06 -30.70
CA GLU A 39 -4.27 -1.03 -29.67
C GLU A 39 -4.86 -1.47 -28.33
N PHE A 40 -6.02 -2.11 -28.34
CA PHE A 40 -6.62 -2.69 -27.13
C PHE A 40 -5.75 -3.78 -26.51
N GLU A 41 -5.24 -4.73 -27.30
CA GLU A 41 -4.36 -5.80 -26.81
C GLU A 41 -3.00 -5.27 -26.33
N LEU A 42 -2.43 -4.27 -27.01
CA LEU A 42 -1.23 -3.58 -26.57
C LEU A 42 -1.46 -2.86 -25.24
N ALA A 43 -2.56 -2.13 -25.10
CA ALA A 43 -2.93 -1.44 -23.86
C ALA A 43 -3.11 -2.42 -22.69
N LYS A 44 -3.83 -3.52 -22.90
CA LYS A 44 -4.01 -4.59 -21.91
C LYS A 44 -2.66 -5.17 -21.48
N LYS A 45 -1.74 -5.43 -22.40
CA LYS A 45 -0.38 -5.90 -22.08
C LYS A 45 0.45 -4.86 -21.36
N THR A 46 0.30 -3.58 -21.68
CA THR A 46 0.96 -2.49 -20.95
C THR A 46 0.44 -2.41 -19.53
N GLU A 47 -0.87 -2.58 -19.30
CA GLU A 47 -1.46 -2.67 -17.97
C GLU A 47 -1.01 -3.92 -17.20
N GLU A 48 -0.96 -5.10 -17.86
CA GLU A 48 -0.40 -6.33 -17.29
C GLU A 48 1.06 -6.14 -16.89
N LEU A 49 1.90 -5.58 -17.76
CA LEU A 49 3.32 -5.29 -17.48
C LEU A 49 3.50 -4.21 -16.40
N GLN A 50 2.62 -3.21 -16.33
CA GLN A 50 2.61 -2.22 -15.25
C GLN A 50 2.14 -2.85 -13.94
N SER A 51 1.21 -3.79 -13.97
CA SER A 51 0.76 -4.56 -12.80
C SER A 51 1.84 -5.53 -12.31
N ASP A 52 2.58 -6.15 -13.22
CA ASP A 52 3.72 -7.04 -12.95
C ASP A 52 4.97 -6.26 -12.51
N ALA A 53 5.20 -5.07 -13.05
CA ALA A 53 6.25 -4.16 -12.61
C ALA A 53 5.92 -3.52 -11.25
N LYS A 54 4.64 -3.20 -10.98
CA LYS A 54 4.16 -2.81 -9.64
C LYS A 54 4.22 -3.98 -8.64
N SER A 55 4.05 -5.21 -9.10
CA SER A 55 4.25 -6.44 -8.32
C SER A 55 5.73 -6.68 -7.99
N LYS A 56 6.65 -6.44 -8.94
CA LYS A 56 8.10 -6.58 -8.72
C LYS A 56 8.73 -5.41 -7.95
N ASN A 57 8.12 -4.23 -7.95
CA ASN A 57 8.50 -3.08 -7.10
C ASN A 57 7.65 -2.93 -5.82
N LYS A 58 6.74 -3.87 -5.54
CA LYS A 58 6.19 -4.04 -4.19
C LYS A 58 7.32 -4.58 -3.31
N ARG A 59 8.12 -3.67 -2.75
CA ARG A 59 8.86 -3.95 -1.51
C ARG A 59 7.90 -4.72 -0.62
N SER A 60 8.33 -5.88 -0.12
CA SER A 60 7.64 -6.77 0.82
C SER A 60 6.90 -6.02 1.95
N TYR A 61 5.74 -5.45 1.63
CA TYR A 61 4.81 -4.77 2.52
C TYR A 61 3.46 -5.50 2.54
N ASP A 62 3.16 -6.32 1.52
CA ASP A 62 1.87 -7.01 1.37
C ASP A 62 1.78 -8.41 1.99
N LYS A 63 2.55 -8.72 3.03
CA LYS A 63 2.28 -9.93 3.81
C LYS A 63 2.30 -9.69 5.31
N ILE A 64 1.96 -8.47 5.75
CA ILE A 64 1.34 -8.36 7.06
C ILE A 64 -0.14 -8.64 6.80
N GLU A 65 -0.60 -9.83 7.19
CA GLU A 65 -2.03 -10.16 7.18
C GLU A 65 -2.82 -9.00 7.80
N ASP A 66 -4.00 -8.67 7.26
CA ASP A 66 -4.78 -7.51 7.70
C ASP A 66 -4.99 -7.49 9.23
N ILE A 67 -5.17 -8.68 9.83
CA ILE A 67 -5.26 -8.87 11.29
C ILE A 67 -3.98 -8.42 12.01
N THR A 68 -2.81 -8.77 11.48
CA THR A 68 -1.51 -8.40 12.04
C THR A 68 -1.27 -6.90 11.88
N ARG A 69 -1.74 -6.29 10.78
CA ARG A 69 -1.64 -4.85 10.54
C ARG A 69 -2.50 -4.07 11.53
N ASP A 70 -3.75 -4.48 11.74
CA ASP A 70 -4.66 -3.85 12.69
C ASP A 70 -4.13 -3.93 14.12
N LYS A 71 -3.60 -5.08 14.54
CA LYS A 71 -2.92 -5.25 15.83
C LYS A 71 -1.70 -4.34 15.94
N MET A 72 -0.90 -4.23 14.90
CA MET A 72 0.26 -3.34 14.86
C MET A 72 -0.15 -1.87 15.01
N TYR A 73 -1.18 -1.41 14.30
CA TYR A 73 -1.70 -0.05 14.42
C TYR A 73 -2.24 0.25 15.81
N LEU A 74 -2.99 -0.68 16.40
CA LEU A 74 -3.50 -0.53 17.77
C LEU A 74 -2.37 -0.36 18.80
N VAL A 75 -1.34 -1.21 18.73
CA VAL A 75 -0.22 -1.15 19.67
C VAL A 75 0.66 0.08 19.41
N ALA A 76 0.86 0.45 18.14
CA ALA A 76 1.60 1.67 17.77
C ALA A 76 0.89 2.94 18.25
N PHE A 77 -0.44 2.99 18.11
CA PHE A 77 -1.29 4.05 18.65
C PHE A 77 -1.13 4.17 20.16
N CYS A 78 -1.18 3.05 20.91
CA CYS A 78 -0.96 3.06 22.36
C CYS A 78 0.41 3.62 22.75
N PHE A 79 1.48 3.19 22.06
CA PHE A 79 2.83 3.70 22.33
C PHE A 79 2.94 5.20 22.08
N SER A 80 2.21 5.72 21.10
CA SER A 80 2.23 7.13 20.71
C SER A 80 1.39 8.03 21.63
N TYR A 81 0.18 7.59 22.01
CA TYR A 81 -0.78 8.40 22.77
C TYR A 81 -0.71 8.18 24.28
N TYR A 82 -0.29 6.98 24.72
CA TYR A 82 -0.35 6.57 26.14
C TYR A 82 0.99 6.12 26.71
N GLU A 83 2.08 6.30 25.95
CA GLU A 83 3.43 5.84 26.25
C GLU A 83 3.58 4.32 26.34
N HIS A 84 4.80 3.84 26.09
CA HIS A 84 5.15 2.42 26.16
C HIS A 84 4.88 1.79 27.54
N THR A 85 4.95 2.58 28.62
CA THR A 85 4.73 2.13 30.00
C THR A 85 3.29 1.70 30.27
N SER A 86 2.33 2.13 29.45
CA SER A 86 0.93 1.68 29.54
C SER A 86 0.77 0.18 29.23
N LEU A 87 1.67 -0.40 28.44
CA LEU A 87 1.67 -1.81 28.05
C LEU A 87 2.83 -2.58 28.68
N TYR A 88 3.98 -1.93 28.84
CA TYR A 88 5.21 -2.51 29.39
C TYR A 88 5.80 -1.62 30.49
N PRO A 89 5.19 -1.55 31.67
CA PRO A 89 5.57 -0.59 32.73
C PRO A 89 6.99 -0.78 33.27
N LYS A 90 7.59 -1.96 33.08
CA LYS A 90 8.92 -2.32 33.57
C LYS A 90 10.02 -2.29 32.50
N LEU A 91 9.67 -2.04 31.23
CA LEU A 91 10.64 -2.06 30.14
C LEU A 91 11.01 -0.63 29.75
N SER A 92 12.26 -0.44 29.33
CA SER A 92 12.66 0.78 28.62
C SER A 92 11.94 0.87 27.28
N GLN A 93 11.81 2.07 26.73
CA GLN A 93 11.16 2.29 25.43
C GLN A 93 11.76 1.40 24.31
N LYS A 94 13.09 1.28 24.27
CA LYS A 94 13.79 0.41 23.31
C LYS A 94 13.35 -1.04 23.45
N ASN A 95 13.41 -1.58 24.66
CA ASN A 95 13.08 -2.98 24.92
C ASN A 95 11.58 -3.25 24.70
N ALA A 96 10.71 -2.28 25.02
CA ALA A 96 9.28 -2.37 24.77
C ALA A 96 8.96 -2.42 23.26
N LEU A 97 9.62 -1.59 22.44
CA LEU A 97 9.48 -1.61 20.97
C LEU A 97 9.95 -2.95 20.38
N GLU A 98 11.09 -3.46 20.83
CA GLU A 98 11.64 -4.75 20.38
C GLU A 98 10.72 -5.91 20.77
N THR A 99 10.22 -5.91 22.00
CA THR A 99 9.31 -6.94 22.53
C THR A 99 7.98 -6.93 21.77
N ALA A 100 7.34 -5.76 21.63
CA ALA A 100 6.08 -5.63 20.91
C ALA A 100 6.18 -6.07 19.45
N ALA A 101 7.23 -5.63 18.74
CA ALA A 101 7.46 -6.02 17.35
C ALA A 101 7.67 -7.53 17.20
N LYS A 102 8.42 -8.15 18.12
CA LYS A 102 8.61 -9.60 18.17
C LYS A 102 7.28 -10.34 18.39
N THR A 103 6.46 -9.90 19.36
CA THR A 103 5.15 -10.49 19.65
C THR A 103 4.19 -10.39 18.46
N LEU A 104 4.23 -9.27 17.74
CA LEU A 104 3.40 -9.04 16.56
C LEU A 104 3.94 -9.71 15.28
N GLY A 105 5.13 -10.32 15.31
CA GLY A 105 5.75 -10.92 14.13
C GLY A 105 6.18 -9.91 13.06
N VAL A 106 6.47 -8.66 13.44
CA VAL A 106 6.88 -7.59 12.53
C VAL A 106 8.31 -7.12 12.80
N LYS A 107 8.96 -6.50 11.80
CA LYS A 107 10.28 -5.90 12.01
C LYS A 107 10.19 -4.72 12.98
N VAL A 108 11.15 -4.61 13.89
CA VAL A 108 11.23 -3.50 14.86
C VAL A 108 11.21 -2.13 14.17
N SER A 109 11.92 -1.99 13.04
CA SER A 109 11.91 -0.76 12.25
C SER A 109 10.53 -0.43 11.67
N THR A 110 9.79 -1.42 11.18
CA THR A 110 8.41 -1.25 10.69
C THR A 110 7.48 -0.79 11.80
N PHE A 111 7.56 -1.43 12.97
CA PHE A 111 6.75 -1.03 14.13
C PHE A 111 7.11 0.39 14.60
N LYS A 112 8.42 0.69 14.69
CA LYS A 112 8.93 2.01 15.07
C LYS A 112 8.41 3.11 14.15
N ASN A 113 8.51 2.90 12.84
CA ASN A 113 8.02 3.84 11.82
C ASN A 113 6.51 4.03 11.92
N THR A 114 5.76 2.95 12.14
CA THR A 114 4.31 3.00 12.31
C THR A 114 3.91 3.84 13.52
N ARG A 115 4.61 3.68 14.65
CA ARG A 115 4.40 4.52 15.84
C ARG A 115 4.81 5.98 15.61
N ASP A 116 5.88 6.23 14.86
CA ASP A 116 6.30 7.58 14.47
C ASP A 116 5.24 8.27 13.58
N LEU A 117 4.48 7.53 12.75
CA LEU A 117 3.36 8.07 11.98
C LEU A 117 2.25 8.63 12.89
N PHE A 118 1.98 8.00 14.04
CA PHE A 118 1.03 8.55 15.01
C PHE A 118 1.64 9.70 15.82
N ASP A 119 2.91 9.59 16.22
CA ASP A 119 3.61 10.62 17.03
C ASP A 119 3.61 11.99 16.36
N GLY A 120 3.76 12.04 15.03
CA GLY A 120 3.77 13.29 14.26
C GLY A 120 2.44 14.05 14.26
N HIS A 121 1.34 13.38 14.63
CA HIS A 121 0.00 13.96 14.70
C HIS A 121 -0.56 14.01 16.13
N ASN A 122 0.25 13.64 17.13
CA ASN A 122 -0.01 13.88 18.54
C ASN A 122 0.62 15.24 18.96
N ASN A 123 0.09 15.88 20.00
CA ASN A 123 0.63 17.12 20.59
C ASN A 123 1.95 16.86 21.35
N ASN A 124 2.93 16.25 20.69
CA ASN A 124 4.23 15.97 21.27
C ASN A 124 5.25 17.06 20.92
N HIS A 125 6.20 17.30 21.83
CA HIS A 125 7.25 18.31 21.68
C HIS A 125 8.22 18.09 20.49
N ARG A 126 8.08 16.99 19.73
CA ARG A 126 8.95 16.62 18.62
C ARG A 126 8.47 17.28 17.32
N LYS A 127 8.94 18.50 17.06
CA LYS A 127 8.54 19.38 15.92
C LYS A 127 8.99 18.95 14.51
N GLY A 128 9.40 17.70 14.28
CA GLY A 128 10.14 17.32 13.06
C GLY A 128 9.36 16.53 12.00
N TRP A 129 8.40 15.68 12.40
CA TRP A 129 7.71 14.76 11.48
C TRP A 129 6.30 15.25 11.09
N ASN A 130 5.89 16.41 11.60
CA ASN A 130 4.49 16.80 11.77
C ASN A 130 3.73 17.25 10.50
N ASN A 131 4.33 17.17 9.31
CA ASN A 131 3.76 17.79 8.10
C ASN A 131 3.52 16.83 6.93
N SER A 132 3.83 15.54 7.07
CA SER A 132 3.45 14.57 6.04
C SER A 132 2.01 14.13 6.25
N PRO A 133 1.18 14.07 5.19
CA PRO A 133 -0.17 13.53 5.32
C PRO A 133 -0.12 12.08 5.80
N MET A 134 -0.92 11.76 6.82
CA MET A 134 -1.04 10.41 7.33
C MET A 134 -1.61 9.49 6.23
N PRO A 135 -1.04 8.29 6.00
CA PRO A 135 -1.59 7.35 5.03
C PRO A 135 -3.04 6.97 5.36
N PRO A 136 -3.92 6.74 4.36
CA PRO A 136 -5.35 6.49 4.59
C PRO A 136 -5.67 5.40 5.62
N LEU A 137 -4.98 4.25 5.56
CA LEU A 137 -5.19 3.14 6.50
C LEU A 137 -4.77 3.47 7.94
N VAL A 138 -3.77 4.33 8.11
CA VAL A 138 -3.30 4.78 9.43
C VAL A 138 -4.25 5.83 9.99
N LEU A 139 -4.80 6.68 9.13
CA LEU A 139 -5.84 7.64 9.48
C LEU A 139 -7.12 6.93 9.93
N GLU A 140 -7.58 5.91 9.19
CA GLU A 140 -8.73 5.09 9.58
C GLU A 140 -8.50 4.43 10.95
N ALA A 141 -7.30 3.89 11.20
CA ALA A 141 -6.94 3.32 12.49
C ALA A 141 -6.93 4.37 13.62
N LYS A 142 -6.41 5.58 13.35
CA LYS A 142 -6.42 6.70 14.30
C LYS A 142 -7.86 7.05 14.69
N GLU A 143 -8.72 7.31 13.70
CA GLU A 143 -10.12 7.67 13.92
C GLU A 143 -10.88 6.56 14.67
N LYS A 144 -10.60 5.29 14.34
CA LYS A 144 -11.17 4.13 15.04
C LYS A 144 -10.82 4.11 16.52
N PHE A 145 -9.58 4.40 16.90
CA PHE A 145 -9.12 4.27 18.29
C PHE A 145 -9.27 5.55 19.12
N GLU A 146 -9.24 6.74 18.51
CA GLU A 146 -9.46 8.01 19.21
C GLU A 146 -10.89 8.15 19.77
N ASN A 147 -11.85 7.48 19.15
CA ASN A 147 -13.25 7.47 19.61
C ASN A 147 -13.51 6.51 20.79
N LEU A 148 -12.52 5.72 21.21
CA LEU A 148 -12.62 4.78 22.32
C LEU A 148 -11.99 5.38 23.59
N SER A 149 -12.43 4.90 24.77
CA SER A 149 -11.79 5.33 26.01
C SER A 149 -10.38 4.75 26.13
N ARG A 150 -9.47 5.48 26.80
CA ARG A 150 -8.08 5.05 27.06
C ARG A 150 -7.99 3.62 27.58
N ASN A 151 -8.85 3.25 28.53
CA ASN A 151 -8.83 1.93 29.16
C ASN A 151 -9.27 0.83 28.19
N GLU A 152 -10.23 1.10 27.30
CA GLU A 152 -10.66 0.15 26.27
C GLU A 152 -9.52 -0.11 25.28
N VAL A 153 -8.87 0.95 24.79
CA VAL A 153 -7.77 0.84 23.83
C VAL A 153 -6.59 0.06 24.43
N ILE A 154 -6.19 0.37 25.67
CA ILE A 154 -5.13 -0.36 26.38
C ILE A 154 -5.52 -1.83 26.55
N LYS A 155 -6.76 -2.14 26.96
CA LYS A 155 -7.22 -3.52 27.14
C LYS A 155 -7.19 -4.30 25.82
N MET A 156 -7.58 -3.67 24.71
CA MET A 156 -7.49 -4.28 23.38
C MET A 156 -6.03 -4.53 22.99
N ALA A 157 -5.13 -3.58 23.24
CA ALA A 157 -3.71 -3.71 22.93
C ALA A 157 -3.03 -4.82 23.76
N LEU A 158 -3.36 -4.92 25.05
CA LEU A 158 -2.89 -6.02 25.91
C LEU A 158 -3.35 -7.38 25.37
N LYS A 159 -4.61 -7.50 24.93
CA LYS A 159 -5.09 -8.72 24.26
C LYS A 159 -4.34 -9.02 22.97
N ALA A 160 -4.09 -7.99 22.14
CA ALA A 160 -3.34 -8.15 20.89
C ALA A 160 -1.90 -8.65 21.13
N LEU A 161 -1.30 -8.25 22.24
CA LEU A 161 0.03 -8.69 22.68
C LEU A 161 0.03 -9.97 23.52
N GLN A 162 -1.15 -10.58 23.76
CA GLN A 162 -1.32 -11.74 24.64
C GLN A 162 -0.80 -11.50 26.07
N LEU A 163 -0.92 -10.26 26.54
CA LEU A 163 -0.54 -9.81 27.89
C LEU A 163 -1.75 -9.69 28.83
N ALA A 164 -2.95 -9.97 28.34
CA ALA A 164 -4.15 -10.04 29.16
C ALA A 164 -4.29 -11.44 29.74
N ASN A 165 -4.36 -11.54 31.07
CA ASN A 165 -4.86 -12.73 31.76
C ASN A 165 -6.37 -12.87 31.56
#